data_AF-A0A7H8HI92-F1
#
_entry.id   AF-A0A7H8HI92-F1
#
_cell.length_a   1.000
_cell.length_b   1.000
_cell.length_c   1.000
_cell.angle_alpha   90.00
_cell.angle_beta   90.00
_cell.angle_gamma   90.00
#
_symmetry.space_group_name_H-M   'P 1'
#
loop_
_entity.id
_entity.type
_entity.pdbx_description
1 polymer ?
#
loop_
_entity_poly.entity_id
_entity_poly.type
_entity_poly.pdbx_seq_one_letter_code
_entity_poly.pdbx_strand_id
1 'polypeptide(L)'
;MHEPALRAAAFGSGPLPGPAVARGSGRPRERLLAAVVLGAQGRYAAAATLLDSLRRGRDPVTASLAASTLASHRRQLGGHRRARALDGEAFAKVAHLATKPDPDGPEPEAATPRPRTAAGREPVASSAEAAATGRDPDGLDAPGALADALLGLAADNLALGRLTAARRLAERAAAADHGWRATVRRGWVGAEIELAAGQGAAAVPHARVAFETARARGARRHTVKSGIVLAVALSAAGDPDHRKISDELVGNAMATAEECELLSLSWPAALVAADLRPGHAEEYRFRVAQVLHAVLRSADPCGRRVAGESPWVPVPGG
;
A
#
# COMPACT_ATOMS: atom_id res chain seq x y z
N MET A 1 6.63 -3.45 22.63
CA MET A 1 7.43 -3.96 21.49
C MET A 1 8.24 -2.81 20.92
N HIS A 2 9.49 -3.04 20.57
CA HIS A 2 10.41 -2.01 20.07
C HIS A 2 10.33 -1.86 18.54
N GLU A 3 10.76 -0.70 18.05
CA GLU A 3 10.67 -0.31 16.63
C GLU A 3 11.12 -1.38 15.61
N PRO A 4 12.28 -2.06 15.74
CA PRO A 4 12.73 -3.02 14.72
C PRO A 4 11.76 -4.18 14.48
N ALA A 5 11.15 -4.70 15.54
CA ALA A 5 10.16 -5.78 15.44
C ALA A 5 8.86 -5.31 14.78
N LEU A 6 8.37 -4.11 15.13
CA LEU A 6 7.20 -3.51 14.50
C LEU A 6 7.45 -3.19 13.02
N ARG A 7 8.65 -2.73 12.68
CA ARG A 7 9.07 -2.48 11.29
C ARG A 7 9.13 -3.78 10.49
N ALA A 8 9.72 -4.83 11.04
CA ALA A 8 9.75 -6.15 10.41
C ALA A 8 8.33 -6.73 10.18
N ALA A 9 7.40 -6.50 11.12
CA ALA A 9 6.00 -6.89 10.97
C ALA A 9 5.24 -6.03 9.92
N ALA A 10 5.51 -4.73 9.85
CA ALA A 10 4.84 -3.82 8.91
C ALA A 10 5.34 -3.95 7.47
N PHE A 11 6.65 -4.16 7.29
CA PHE A 11 7.35 -4.00 6.00
C PHE A 11 8.23 -5.19 5.60
N GLY A 12 8.36 -6.22 6.44
CA GLY A 12 9.23 -7.37 6.19
C GLY A 12 8.52 -8.71 6.34
N SER A 13 9.28 -9.68 6.84
CA SER A 13 8.84 -11.06 7.09
C SER A 13 8.59 -11.36 8.57
N GLY A 14 8.57 -10.35 9.45
CA GLY A 14 8.28 -10.54 10.87
C GLY A 14 6.83 -10.99 11.09
N PRO A 15 6.54 -11.85 12.08
CA PRO A 15 5.16 -12.19 12.44
C PRO A 15 4.41 -10.96 12.95
N LEU A 16 3.10 -10.88 12.68
CA LEU A 16 2.29 -9.81 13.22
C LEU A 16 2.09 -10.02 14.73
N PRO A 17 2.40 -9.04 15.59
CA PRO A 17 2.18 -9.18 17.01
C PRO A 17 0.70 -9.19 17.38
N GLY A 18 0.41 -9.79 18.53
CA GLY A 18 -0.93 -9.71 19.13
C GLY A 18 -1.38 -8.24 19.33
N PRO A 19 -2.66 -7.91 19.11
CA PRO A 19 -3.14 -6.53 19.12
C PRO A 19 -2.88 -5.75 20.43
N ALA A 20 -2.86 -6.43 21.57
CA ALA A 20 -2.53 -5.81 22.87
C ALA A 20 -1.08 -5.32 22.93
N VAL A 21 -0.15 -6.09 22.37
CA VAL A 21 1.28 -5.77 22.35
C VAL A 21 1.57 -4.59 21.41
N ALA A 22 0.85 -4.51 20.28
CA ALA A 22 0.96 -3.39 19.36
C ALA A 22 0.50 -2.06 19.97
N ARG A 23 -0.55 -2.07 20.82
CA ARG A 23 -1.11 -0.84 21.43
C ARG A 23 -0.21 -0.19 22.48
N GLY A 24 0.71 -0.94 23.09
CA GLY A 24 1.59 -0.45 24.17
C GLY A 24 2.83 0.34 23.71
N SER A 25 2.97 0.67 22.42
CA SER A 25 4.12 1.42 21.90
C SER A 25 4.12 2.89 22.32
N GLY A 26 5.27 3.41 22.76
CA GLY A 26 5.36 4.77 23.35
C GLY A 26 5.78 5.86 22.37
N ARG A 27 6.78 5.61 21.51
CA ARG A 27 7.31 6.65 20.62
C ARG A 27 6.40 6.88 19.40
N PRO A 28 6.35 8.10 18.82
CA PRO A 28 5.49 8.38 17.66
C PRO A 28 5.68 7.40 16.49
N ARG A 29 6.92 7.04 16.18
CA ARG A 29 7.25 6.10 15.11
C ARG A 29 6.82 4.67 15.41
N GLU A 30 7.01 4.19 16.63
CA GLU A 30 6.52 2.88 17.06
C GLU A 30 4.99 2.82 16.98
N ARG A 31 4.29 3.90 17.40
CA ARG A 31 2.82 4.01 17.30
C ARG A 31 2.34 4.00 15.86
N LEU A 32 3.06 4.65 14.94
CA LEU A 32 2.75 4.62 13.52
C LEU A 32 2.87 3.19 12.96
N LEU A 33 3.98 2.51 13.24
CA LEU A 33 4.19 1.12 12.80
C LEU A 33 3.16 0.16 13.41
N ALA A 34 2.85 0.32 14.68
CA ALA A 34 1.79 -0.44 15.35
C ALA A 34 0.42 -0.21 14.69
N ALA A 35 0.11 1.02 14.28
CA ALA A 35 -1.12 1.30 13.55
C ALA A 35 -1.17 0.65 12.17
N VAL A 36 -0.04 0.59 11.45
CA VAL A 36 0.08 -0.12 10.16
C VAL A 36 -0.16 -1.63 10.35
N VAL A 37 0.44 -2.23 11.38
CA VAL A 37 0.24 -3.64 11.75
C VAL A 37 -1.22 -3.93 12.11
N LEU A 38 -1.82 -3.12 12.99
CA LEU A 38 -3.21 -3.26 13.38
C LEU A 38 -4.16 -3.11 12.17
N GLY A 39 -3.85 -2.18 11.26
CA GLY A 39 -4.57 -2.03 10.00
C GLY A 39 -4.48 -3.26 9.09
N ALA A 40 -3.31 -3.89 9.02
CA ALA A 40 -3.11 -5.13 8.27
C ALA A 40 -3.97 -6.29 8.83
N GLN A 41 -4.10 -6.37 10.16
CA GLN A 41 -4.96 -7.31 10.88
C GLN A 41 -6.45 -6.96 10.83
N GLY A 42 -6.85 -5.89 10.11
CA GLY A 42 -8.24 -5.43 10.06
C GLY A 42 -8.75 -4.78 11.37
N ARG A 43 -7.87 -4.47 12.33
CA ARG A 43 -8.20 -3.84 13.61
C ARG A 43 -8.27 -2.31 13.48
N TYR A 44 -9.11 -1.83 12.56
CA TYR A 44 -9.12 -0.41 12.16
C TYR A 44 -9.48 0.56 13.27
N ALA A 45 -10.32 0.19 14.24
CA ALA A 45 -10.62 1.05 15.39
C ALA A 45 -9.37 1.29 16.25
N ALA A 46 -8.62 0.23 16.55
CA ALA A 46 -7.40 0.34 17.34
C ALA A 46 -6.31 1.13 16.59
N ALA A 47 -6.18 0.88 15.28
CA ALA A 47 -5.27 1.65 14.44
C ALA A 47 -5.67 3.14 14.39
N ALA A 48 -6.95 3.45 14.19
CA ALA A 48 -7.46 4.81 14.13
C ALA A 48 -7.16 5.60 15.41
N THR A 49 -7.31 4.99 16.60
CA THR A 49 -6.95 5.64 17.88
C THR A 49 -5.50 6.09 17.92
N LEU A 50 -4.57 5.26 17.43
CA LEU A 50 -3.15 5.63 17.35
C LEU A 50 -2.93 6.73 16.32
N LEU A 51 -3.51 6.58 15.12
CA LEU A 51 -3.34 7.48 13.99
C LEU A 51 -3.91 8.88 14.26
N ASP A 52 -5.07 9.00 14.89
CA ASP A 52 -5.70 10.29 15.16
C ASP A 52 -4.90 11.15 16.15
N SER A 53 -4.17 10.51 17.07
CA SER A 53 -3.25 11.22 17.95
C SER A 53 -2.00 11.67 17.20
N LEU A 54 -1.41 10.82 16.34
CA LEU A 54 -0.23 11.16 15.54
C LEU A 54 -0.51 12.23 14.49
N ARG A 55 -1.67 12.16 13.83
CA ARG A 55 -2.11 13.11 12.80
C ARG A 55 -2.23 14.54 13.32
N ARG A 56 -2.55 14.70 14.60
CA ARG A 56 -2.62 16.00 15.33
C ARG A 56 -1.28 16.41 15.98
N GLY A 57 -0.23 15.61 15.81
CA GLY A 57 1.10 15.89 16.32
C GLY A 57 1.81 17.02 15.57
N ARG A 58 2.93 17.48 16.14
CA ARG A 58 3.74 18.59 15.60
C ARG A 58 4.69 18.18 14.47
N ASP A 59 5.13 16.92 14.45
CA ASP A 59 6.02 16.44 13.38
C ASP A 59 5.24 16.27 12.07
N PRO A 60 5.51 17.08 11.03
CA PRO A 60 4.75 17.04 9.78
C PRO A 60 4.85 15.70 9.05
N VAL A 61 6.00 15.02 9.12
CA VAL A 61 6.22 13.75 8.42
C VAL A 61 5.39 12.65 9.07
N THR A 62 5.49 12.45 10.39
CA THR A 62 4.68 11.47 11.11
C THR A 62 3.18 11.78 10.99
N ALA A 63 2.79 13.05 11.06
CA ALA A 63 1.39 13.45 10.93
C ALA A 63 0.84 13.19 9.52
N SER A 64 1.65 13.36 8.47
CA SER A 64 1.31 13.00 7.09
C SER A 64 1.16 11.50 6.91
N LEU A 65 2.16 10.71 7.33
CA LEU A 65 2.11 9.24 7.27
C LEU A 65 0.90 8.68 8.03
N ALA A 66 0.55 9.27 9.18
CA ALA A 66 -0.62 8.88 9.95
C ALA A 66 -1.93 9.17 9.19
N ALA A 67 -2.04 10.35 8.57
CA ALA A 67 -3.18 10.70 7.74
C ALA A 67 -3.33 9.76 6.52
N SER A 68 -2.25 9.50 5.77
CA SER A 68 -2.27 8.59 4.62
C SER A 68 -2.55 7.13 5.01
N THR A 69 -2.09 6.69 6.18
CA THR A 69 -2.39 5.35 6.71
C THR A 69 -3.88 5.24 7.05
N LEU A 70 -4.45 6.26 7.71
CA LEU A 70 -5.89 6.29 8.01
C LEU A 70 -6.73 6.36 6.71
N ALA A 71 -6.27 7.12 5.71
CA ALA A 71 -6.89 7.18 4.39
C ALA A 71 -6.91 5.80 3.72
N SER A 72 -5.81 5.05 3.80
CA SER A 72 -5.75 3.68 3.28
C SER A 72 -6.76 2.75 3.96
N HIS A 73 -7.02 2.91 5.26
CA HIS A 73 -8.07 2.13 5.95
C HIS A 73 -9.47 2.50 5.44
N ARG A 74 -9.72 3.78 5.14
CA ARG A 74 -10.99 4.21 4.55
C ARG A 74 -11.17 3.65 3.13
N ARG A 75 -10.12 3.67 2.30
CA ARG A 75 -10.13 3.03 0.97
C ARG A 75 -10.41 1.54 1.04
N GLN A 76 -9.83 0.83 2.01
CA GLN A 76 -10.09 -0.60 2.18
C GLN A 76 -11.56 -0.90 2.52
N LEU A 77 -12.29 0.08 3.03
CA LEU A 77 -13.73 -0.01 3.31
C LEU A 77 -14.57 0.72 2.23
N GLY A 78 -13.99 0.99 1.06
CA GLY A 78 -14.63 1.68 -0.07
C GLY A 78 -14.94 3.17 0.14
N GLY A 79 -14.46 3.76 1.23
CA GLY A 79 -14.68 5.16 1.60
C GLY A 79 -13.77 6.16 0.89
N HIS A 80 -13.74 6.17 -0.45
CA HIS A 80 -12.80 6.97 -1.26
C HIS A 80 -12.92 8.49 -1.04
N ARG A 81 -14.14 9.02 -0.86
CA ARG A 81 -14.32 10.45 -0.57
C ARG A 81 -13.69 10.85 0.77
N ARG A 82 -13.82 9.99 1.78
CA ARG A 82 -13.24 10.22 3.11
C ARG A 82 -11.72 10.05 3.09
N ALA A 83 -11.24 9.06 2.36
CA ALA A 83 -9.81 8.87 2.12
C ALA A 83 -9.18 10.09 1.42
N ARG A 84 -9.84 10.63 0.39
CA ARG A 84 -9.34 11.81 -0.36
C ARG A 84 -9.10 13.02 0.53
N ALA A 85 -10.00 13.26 1.49
CA ALA A 85 -9.84 14.36 2.46
C ALA A 85 -8.61 14.14 3.36
N LEU A 86 -8.36 12.90 3.78
CA LEU A 86 -7.22 12.53 4.61
C LEU A 86 -5.90 12.55 3.83
N ASP A 87 -5.87 12.04 2.60
CA ASP A 87 -4.69 12.07 1.73
C ASP A 87 -4.37 13.52 1.28
N GLY A 88 -5.39 14.38 1.14
CA GLY A 88 -5.21 15.83 0.94
C GLY A 88 -4.62 16.54 2.17
N GLU A 89 -5.10 16.19 3.37
CA GLU A 89 -4.50 16.63 4.63
C GLU A 89 -3.03 16.16 4.74
N ALA A 90 -2.75 14.90 4.40
CA ALA A 90 -1.40 14.35 4.41
C ALA A 90 -0.47 15.12 3.49
N PHE A 91 -0.90 15.39 2.25
CA PHE A 91 -0.15 16.19 1.29
C PHE A 91 0.16 17.59 1.84
N ALA A 92 -0.84 18.29 2.38
CA ALA A 92 -0.66 19.64 2.93
C ALA A 92 0.40 19.71 4.04
N LYS A 93 0.52 18.64 4.85
CA LYS A 93 1.51 18.58 5.94
C LYS A 93 2.96 18.51 5.45
N VAL A 94 3.23 17.95 4.27
CA VAL A 94 4.61 17.72 3.77
C VAL A 94 4.95 18.47 2.48
N ALA A 95 3.98 19.12 1.83
CA ALA A 95 4.19 19.82 0.56
C ALA A 95 5.31 20.87 0.61
N HIS A 96 5.42 21.60 1.73
CA HIS A 96 6.44 22.64 1.94
C HIS A 96 7.85 22.09 2.21
N LEU A 97 7.98 20.81 2.57
CA LEU A 97 9.27 20.18 2.83
C LEU A 97 9.98 19.79 1.53
N ALA A 98 9.21 19.56 0.46
CA ALA A 98 9.74 19.24 -0.86
C ALA A 98 10.20 20.47 -1.67
N THR A 99 9.87 21.68 -1.21
CA THR A 99 10.19 22.94 -1.88
C THR A 99 11.41 23.65 -1.31
N LYS A 100 12.07 23.12 -0.27
CA LYS A 100 13.35 23.67 0.19
C LYS A 100 14.47 23.09 -0.68
N PRO A 101 15.20 23.90 -1.46
CA PRO A 101 16.45 23.46 -2.03
C PRO A 101 17.41 23.17 -0.88
N ASP A 102 18.24 22.15 -1.05
CA ASP A 102 19.43 21.97 -0.23
C ASP A 102 20.32 23.22 -0.39
N PRO A 103 20.57 24.02 0.68
CA PRO A 103 21.44 25.18 0.57
C PRO A 103 22.91 24.80 0.32
N ASP A 104 23.29 23.53 0.53
CA ASP A 104 24.68 23.05 0.43
C ASP A 104 24.87 21.97 -0.66
N GLY A 105 23.93 21.84 -1.61
CA GLY A 105 24.08 20.92 -2.73
C GLY A 105 25.29 21.32 -3.60
N PRO A 106 26.25 20.40 -3.89
CA PRO A 106 27.41 20.74 -4.70
C PRO A 106 26.97 21.19 -6.10
N GLU A 107 27.58 22.29 -6.59
CA GLU A 107 27.34 22.81 -7.93
C GLU A 107 27.51 21.70 -8.99
N PRO A 108 26.73 21.72 -10.09
CA PRO A 108 26.79 20.68 -11.10
C PRO A 108 28.16 20.71 -11.80
N GLU A 109 29.00 19.74 -11.49
CA GLU A 109 30.33 19.57 -12.09
C GLU A 109 30.18 19.27 -13.59
N ALA A 110 30.89 20.05 -14.42
CA ALA A 110 30.85 19.96 -15.86
C ALA A 110 31.24 18.55 -16.34
N ALA A 111 30.35 17.94 -17.12
CA ALA A 111 30.48 16.58 -17.62
C ALA A 111 31.78 16.37 -18.43
N THR A 112 32.71 15.60 -17.88
CA THR A 112 33.79 14.97 -18.65
C THR A 112 33.36 13.55 -19.05
N PRO A 113 33.52 13.14 -20.32
CA PRO A 113 33.01 11.85 -20.76
C PRO A 113 33.90 10.70 -20.27
N ARG A 114 33.33 9.78 -19.49
CA ARG A 114 33.98 8.52 -19.10
C ARG A 114 33.76 7.42 -20.15
N PRO A 115 34.73 6.52 -20.38
CA PRO A 115 34.63 5.49 -21.40
C PRO A 115 33.68 4.36 -20.97
N ARG A 116 33.00 3.78 -21.97
CA ARG A 116 32.04 2.69 -21.80
C ARG A 116 32.77 1.38 -21.50
N THR A 117 32.50 0.78 -20.34
CA THR A 117 32.80 -0.64 -20.08
C THR A 117 31.51 -1.42 -19.90
N ALA A 118 31.54 -2.66 -20.41
CA ALA A 118 30.39 -3.53 -20.61
C ALA A 118 29.96 -4.29 -19.35
N ALA A 119 28.67 -4.61 -19.32
CA ALA A 119 28.02 -5.73 -18.62
C ALA A 119 28.54 -6.09 -17.22
N GLY A 120 27.88 -5.57 -16.18
CA GLY A 120 28.01 -6.02 -14.81
C GLY A 120 26.73 -5.74 -14.03
N ARG A 121 26.18 -6.81 -13.44
CA ARG A 121 25.03 -6.86 -12.51
C ARG A 121 24.93 -5.60 -11.63
N GLU A 122 23.78 -4.92 -11.63
CA GLU A 122 23.56 -3.80 -10.71
C GLU A 122 23.69 -4.28 -9.25
N PRO A 123 24.50 -3.61 -8.42
CA PRO A 123 24.62 -3.99 -7.02
C PRO A 123 23.34 -3.60 -6.28
N VAL A 124 22.77 -4.56 -5.56
CA VAL A 124 21.72 -4.31 -4.58
C VAL A 124 22.34 -3.46 -3.49
N ALA A 125 21.91 -2.21 -3.36
CA ALA A 125 22.40 -1.29 -2.35
C ALA A 125 22.36 -1.95 -0.96
N SER A 126 23.53 -2.05 -0.35
CA SER A 126 23.68 -2.60 1.01
C SER A 126 22.95 -1.70 2.00
N SER A 127 22.43 -2.28 3.08
CA SER A 127 21.90 -1.53 4.23
C SER A 127 22.86 -0.46 4.79
N ALA A 128 24.15 -0.56 4.47
CA ALA A 128 25.16 0.46 4.79
C ALA A 128 25.06 1.75 3.94
N GLU A 129 24.62 1.68 2.67
CA GLU A 129 24.44 2.87 1.80
C GLU A 129 23.17 3.65 2.17
N ALA A 130 22.12 2.96 2.64
CA ALA A 130 20.90 3.61 3.16
C ALA A 130 21.21 4.46 4.41
N ALA A 131 22.15 4.02 5.26
CA ALA A 131 22.58 4.78 6.43
C ALA A 131 23.38 6.05 6.06
N ALA A 132 24.08 6.05 4.91
CA ALA A 132 24.88 7.18 4.45
C ALA A 132 24.06 8.34 3.85
N THR A 133 22.84 8.08 3.39
CA THR A 133 21.96 9.08 2.73
C THR A 133 20.93 9.72 3.65
N GLY A 134 20.85 9.29 4.92
CA GLY A 134 19.82 9.76 5.87
C GLY A 134 18.39 9.37 5.50
N ARG A 135 18.20 8.54 4.46
CA ARG A 135 16.91 8.06 3.98
C ARG A 135 16.36 6.96 4.88
N ASP A 136 15.05 6.95 5.09
CA ASP A 136 14.41 5.82 5.76
C ASP A 136 14.30 4.63 4.79
N PRO A 137 14.75 3.41 5.16
CA PRO A 137 14.77 2.27 4.24
C PRO A 137 13.38 1.80 3.80
N ASP A 138 12.33 2.20 4.50
CA ASP A 138 10.94 1.92 4.13
C ASP A 138 10.20 3.22 3.75
N GLY A 139 10.91 4.33 3.49
CA GLY A 139 10.31 5.60 3.07
C GLY A 139 9.41 6.22 4.13
N LEU A 140 9.74 6.08 5.41
CA LEU A 140 9.07 6.80 6.51
C LEU A 140 9.65 8.22 6.74
N ASP A 141 10.29 8.79 5.73
CA ASP A 141 10.87 10.14 5.70
C ASP A 141 9.98 11.11 4.90
N ALA A 142 10.40 12.37 4.75
CA ALA A 142 9.60 13.39 4.08
C ALA A 142 9.28 13.07 2.60
N PRO A 143 10.24 12.60 1.77
CA PRO A 143 9.93 12.25 0.39
C PRO A 143 8.99 11.04 0.29
N GLY A 144 9.20 10.00 1.11
CA GLY A 144 8.30 8.84 1.16
C GLY A 144 6.89 9.19 1.65
N ALA A 145 6.76 10.10 2.62
CA ALA A 145 5.46 10.63 3.07
C ALA A 145 4.73 11.43 1.97
N LEU A 146 5.48 12.23 1.20
CA LEU A 146 4.93 12.95 0.05
C LEU A 146 4.45 11.98 -1.03
N ALA A 147 5.25 10.97 -1.38
CA ALA A 147 4.88 9.93 -2.33
C ALA A 147 3.63 9.17 -1.87
N ASP A 148 3.53 8.81 -0.59
CA ASP A 148 2.35 8.14 -0.02
C ASP A 148 1.07 8.97 -0.14
N ALA A 149 1.14 10.27 0.15
CA ALA A 149 0.01 11.18 0.03
C ALA A 149 -0.42 11.39 -1.43
N LEU A 150 0.53 11.56 -2.35
CA LEU A 150 0.26 11.71 -3.78
C LEU A 150 -0.35 10.42 -4.39
N LEU A 151 0.19 9.25 -4.04
CA LEU A 151 -0.37 7.95 -4.46
C LEU A 151 -1.75 7.69 -3.85
N GLY A 152 -1.97 8.12 -2.61
CA GLY A 152 -3.29 8.08 -1.98
C GLY A 152 -4.32 8.93 -2.72
N LEU A 153 -3.98 10.19 -2.99
CA LEU A 153 -4.79 11.09 -3.82
C LEU A 153 -5.02 10.53 -5.24
N ALA A 154 -4.03 9.87 -5.83
CA ALA A 154 -4.18 9.23 -7.13
C ALA A 154 -5.23 8.10 -7.09
N ALA A 155 -5.12 7.19 -6.11
CA ALA A 155 -6.08 6.10 -5.90
C ALA A 155 -7.51 6.62 -5.64
N ASP A 156 -7.65 7.70 -4.88
CA ASP A 156 -8.97 8.28 -4.62
C ASP A 156 -9.58 8.99 -5.83
N ASN A 157 -8.76 9.66 -6.65
CA ASN A 157 -9.25 10.25 -7.91
C ASN A 157 -9.62 9.15 -8.92
N LEU A 158 -8.85 8.07 -8.98
CA LEU A 158 -9.16 6.88 -9.77
C LEU A 158 -10.56 6.33 -9.42
N ALA A 159 -10.82 6.07 -8.13
CA ALA A 159 -12.11 5.54 -7.68
C ALA A 159 -13.30 6.50 -7.90
N LEU A 160 -13.02 7.79 -8.14
CA LEU A 160 -14.00 8.81 -8.50
C LEU A 160 -14.11 9.02 -10.02
N GLY A 161 -13.51 8.15 -10.83
CA GLY A 161 -13.54 8.21 -12.31
C GLY A 161 -12.61 9.27 -12.93
N ARG A 162 -11.72 9.90 -12.16
CA ARG A 162 -10.87 11.01 -12.59
C ARG A 162 -9.49 10.52 -13.04
N LEU A 163 -9.45 9.70 -14.08
CA LEU A 163 -8.23 8.99 -14.53
C LEU A 163 -7.07 9.93 -14.86
N THR A 164 -7.31 11.06 -15.55
CA THR A 164 -6.26 12.04 -15.88
C THR A 164 -5.62 12.64 -14.64
N ALA A 165 -6.41 12.96 -13.61
CA ALA A 165 -5.90 13.46 -12.35
C ALA A 165 -5.09 12.37 -11.61
N ALA A 166 -5.57 11.13 -11.63
CA ALA A 166 -4.88 9.99 -11.04
C ALA A 166 -3.49 9.77 -11.67
N ARG A 167 -3.38 9.78 -13.02
CA ARG A 167 -2.09 9.63 -13.73
C ARG A 167 -1.09 10.73 -13.36
N ARG A 168 -1.50 12.00 -13.43
CA ARG A 168 -0.63 13.14 -13.05
C ARG A 168 -0.14 13.06 -11.61
N LEU A 169 -0.99 12.61 -10.68
CA LEU A 169 -0.59 12.44 -9.28
C LEU A 169 0.38 11.27 -9.10
N ALA A 170 0.19 10.16 -9.82
CA ALA A 170 1.11 9.02 -9.81
C ALA A 170 2.50 9.38 -10.39
N GLU A 171 2.54 10.19 -11.45
CA GLU A 171 3.80 10.71 -12.03
C GLU A 171 4.54 11.60 -11.02
N ARG A 172 3.84 12.51 -10.35
CA ARG A 172 4.44 13.36 -9.30
C ARG A 172 4.94 12.54 -8.11
N ALA A 173 4.22 11.48 -7.73
CA ALA A 173 4.70 10.56 -6.71
C ALA A 173 5.99 9.84 -7.12
N ALA A 174 6.11 9.46 -8.41
CA ALA A 174 7.31 8.83 -8.93
C ALA A 174 8.54 9.74 -8.83
N ALA A 175 8.37 11.05 -8.98
CA ALA A 175 9.43 12.04 -8.80
C ALA A 175 9.76 12.33 -7.33
N ALA A 176 8.82 12.08 -6.40
CA ALA A 176 9.01 12.36 -4.97
C ALA A 176 9.86 11.28 -4.29
N ASP A 177 9.63 9.99 -4.59
CA ASP A 177 10.37 8.91 -3.96
C ASP A 177 10.53 7.69 -4.88
N HIS A 178 11.76 7.18 -4.94
CA HIS A 178 12.13 5.99 -5.69
C HIS A 178 12.30 4.74 -4.81
N GLY A 179 12.07 4.87 -3.50
CA GLY A 179 12.16 3.78 -2.55
C GLY A 179 11.23 2.62 -2.91
N TRP A 180 11.57 1.42 -2.44
CA TRP A 180 10.86 0.19 -2.79
C TRP A 180 9.35 0.29 -2.48
N ARG A 181 8.97 0.92 -1.36
CA ARG A 181 7.57 1.05 -0.94
C ARG A 181 6.78 1.98 -1.86
N ALA A 182 7.35 3.11 -2.26
CA ALA A 182 6.75 4.01 -3.23
C ALA A 182 6.63 3.33 -4.61
N THR A 183 7.64 2.55 -5.02
CA THR A 183 7.61 1.77 -6.27
C THR A 183 6.50 0.72 -6.28
N VAL A 184 6.35 -0.06 -5.20
CA VAL A 184 5.27 -1.04 -5.07
C VAL A 184 3.89 -0.37 -5.14
N ARG A 185 3.69 0.71 -4.36
CA ARG A 185 2.40 1.42 -4.31
C ARG A 185 2.06 2.11 -5.64
N ARG A 186 3.06 2.63 -6.35
CA ARG A 186 2.91 3.18 -7.71
C ARG A 186 2.49 2.09 -8.69
N GLY A 187 3.07 0.90 -8.60
CA GLY A 187 2.65 -0.23 -9.44
C GLY A 187 1.21 -0.66 -9.18
N TRP A 188 0.74 -0.64 -7.93
CA TRP A 188 -0.69 -0.87 -7.64
C TRP A 188 -1.58 0.20 -8.28
N VAL A 189 -1.30 1.48 -8.02
CA VAL A 189 -2.12 2.58 -8.56
C VAL A 189 -2.08 2.61 -10.10
N GLY A 190 -0.91 2.40 -10.71
CA GLY A 190 -0.75 2.34 -12.16
C GLY A 190 -1.55 1.19 -12.78
N ALA A 191 -1.47 -0.01 -12.19
CA ALA A 191 -2.26 -1.15 -12.65
C ALA A 191 -3.77 -0.88 -12.53
N GLU A 192 -4.23 -0.34 -11.39
CA GLU A 192 -5.65 -0.02 -11.19
C GLU A 192 -6.15 1.09 -12.14
N ILE A 193 -5.30 2.08 -12.49
CA ILE A 193 -5.63 3.11 -13.49
C ILE A 193 -5.86 2.47 -14.87
N GLU A 194 -4.96 1.60 -15.31
CA GLU A 194 -5.07 0.96 -16.63
C GLU A 194 -6.23 -0.04 -16.68
N LEU A 195 -6.47 -0.78 -15.59
CA LEU A 195 -7.67 -1.63 -15.44
C LEU A 195 -8.96 -0.81 -15.57
N ALA A 196 -9.06 0.34 -14.88
CA ALA A 196 -10.22 1.22 -14.97
C ALA A 196 -10.39 1.87 -16.36
N ALA A 197 -9.32 1.97 -17.13
CA ALA A 197 -9.35 2.42 -18.53
C ALA A 197 -9.68 1.28 -19.53
N GLY A 198 -9.94 0.06 -19.05
CA GLY A 198 -10.17 -1.12 -19.89
C GLY A 198 -8.90 -1.65 -20.58
N GLN A 199 -7.71 -1.22 -20.13
CA GLN A 199 -6.42 -1.57 -20.72
C GLN A 199 -5.72 -2.66 -19.90
N GLY A 200 -6.31 -3.87 -19.86
CA GLY A 200 -5.81 -4.98 -19.05
C GLY A 200 -4.35 -5.33 -19.34
N ALA A 201 -3.96 -5.41 -20.61
CA ALA A 201 -2.57 -5.66 -21.01
C ALA A 201 -1.59 -4.58 -20.51
N ALA A 202 -2.00 -3.30 -20.50
CA ALA A 202 -1.17 -2.20 -19.99
C ALA A 202 -1.04 -2.20 -18.46
N ALA A 203 -1.96 -2.84 -17.74
CA ALA A 203 -1.87 -2.98 -16.29
C ALA A 203 -0.79 -3.98 -15.83
N VAL A 204 -0.48 -4.99 -16.65
CA VAL A 204 0.42 -6.10 -16.28
C VAL A 204 1.84 -5.62 -15.93
N PRO A 205 2.52 -4.75 -16.72
CA PRO A 205 3.85 -4.27 -16.37
C PRO A 205 3.89 -3.57 -15.00
N HIS A 206 2.89 -2.74 -14.69
CA HIS A 206 2.80 -2.05 -13.40
C HIS A 206 2.64 -3.05 -12.24
N ALA A 207 1.74 -4.02 -12.38
CA ALA A 207 1.49 -5.02 -11.35
C ALA A 207 2.71 -5.94 -11.13
N ARG A 208 3.40 -6.30 -12.22
CA ARG A 208 4.60 -7.14 -12.19
C ARG A 208 5.74 -6.47 -11.42
N VAL A 209 6.04 -5.20 -11.73
CA VAL A 209 7.04 -4.41 -11.00
C VAL A 209 6.70 -4.36 -9.51
N ALA A 210 5.44 -4.14 -9.14
CA ALA A 210 5.02 -4.13 -7.74
C ALA A 210 5.20 -5.49 -7.04
N PHE A 211 4.95 -6.60 -7.75
CA PHE A 211 5.10 -7.95 -7.19
C PHE A 211 6.57 -8.34 -7.02
N GLU A 212 7.38 -8.14 -8.05
CA GLU A 212 8.82 -8.45 -8.04
C GLU A 212 9.55 -7.61 -6.99
N THR A 213 9.26 -6.31 -6.91
CA THR A 213 9.85 -5.42 -5.90
C THR A 213 9.48 -5.87 -4.47
N ALA A 214 8.21 -6.20 -4.23
CA ALA A 214 7.77 -6.65 -2.90
C ALA A 214 8.40 -7.99 -2.50
N ARG A 215 8.53 -8.93 -3.45
CA ARG A 215 9.20 -10.22 -3.23
C ARG A 215 10.68 -10.06 -2.94
N ALA A 216 11.39 -9.28 -3.75
CA ALA A 216 12.82 -9.02 -3.57
C ALA A 216 13.11 -8.38 -2.20
N ARG A 217 12.21 -7.52 -1.72
CA ARG A 217 12.32 -6.90 -0.39
C ARG A 217 12.02 -7.87 0.78
N GLY A 218 11.32 -8.98 0.53
CA GLY A 218 10.80 -9.87 1.55
C GLY A 218 9.60 -9.30 2.32
N ALA A 219 8.85 -8.38 1.73
CA ALA A 219 7.76 -7.65 2.38
C ALA A 219 6.43 -8.41 2.26
N ARG A 220 6.17 -9.39 3.15
CA ARG A 220 5.06 -10.37 3.02
C ARG A 220 3.70 -9.74 2.69
N ARG A 221 3.27 -8.73 3.44
CA ARG A 221 2.00 -8.03 3.19
C ARG A 221 1.93 -7.39 1.81
N HIS A 222 3.03 -6.78 1.37
CA HIS A 222 3.12 -6.13 0.06
C HIS A 222 3.12 -7.18 -1.05
N THR A 223 3.80 -8.31 -0.85
CA THR A 223 3.77 -9.46 -1.77
C THR A 223 2.36 -10.01 -1.95
N VAL A 224 1.61 -10.22 -0.86
CA VAL A 224 0.20 -10.66 -0.92
C VAL A 224 -0.63 -9.68 -1.74
N LYS A 225 -0.60 -8.38 -1.41
CA LYS A 225 -1.39 -7.38 -2.14
C LYS A 225 -0.97 -7.29 -3.61
N SER A 226 0.33 -7.26 -3.91
CA SER A 226 0.83 -7.23 -5.28
C SER A 226 0.45 -8.48 -6.08
N GLY A 227 0.41 -9.66 -5.43
CA GLY A 227 -0.01 -10.91 -6.08
C GLY A 227 -1.48 -10.88 -6.50
N ILE A 228 -2.36 -10.35 -5.64
CA ILE A 228 -3.77 -10.13 -5.97
C ILE A 228 -3.91 -9.16 -7.17
N VAL A 229 -3.21 -8.02 -7.14
CA VAL A 229 -3.26 -7.03 -8.24
C VAL A 229 -2.73 -7.62 -9.55
N LEU A 230 -1.65 -8.41 -9.50
CA LEU A 230 -1.09 -9.06 -10.68
C LEU A 230 -2.03 -10.12 -11.26
N ALA A 231 -2.71 -10.91 -10.42
CA ALA A 231 -3.71 -11.87 -10.87
C ALA A 231 -4.88 -11.18 -11.59
N VAL A 232 -5.38 -10.07 -11.05
CA VAL A 232 -6.44 -9.27 -11.69
C VAL A 232 -5.96 -8.68 -13.02
N ALA A 233 -4.74 -8.13 -13.07
CA ALA A 233 -4.17 -7.57 -14.29
C ALA A 233 -3.99 -8.63 -15.39
N LEU A 234 -3.47 -9.82 -15.05
CA LEU A 234 -3.31 -10.93 -15.97
C LEU A 234 -4.66 -11.44 -16.49
N SER A 235 -5.66 -11.56 -15.61
CA SER A 235 -7.02 -11.95 -16.01
C SER A 235 -7.67 -10.92 -16.94
N ALA A 236 -7.48 -9.63 -16.70
CA ALA A 236 -8.01 -8.58 -17.55
C ALA A 236 -7.27 -8.46 -18.91
N ALA A 237 -6.01 -8.89 -18.98
CA ALA A 237 -5.26 -8.93 -20.23
C ALA A 237 -5.74 -10.06 -21.18
N GLY A 238 -6.39 -11.10 -20.65
CA GLY A 238 -7.02 -12.16 -21.46
C GLY A 238 -6.04 -13.15 -22.12
N ASP A 239 -4.79 -13.25 -21.65
CA ASP A 239 -3.80 -14.21 -22.16
C ASP A 239 -4.25 -15.66 -21.90
N PRO A 240 -4.27 -16.58 -22.87
CA PRO A 240 -4.74 -17.96 -22.69
C PRO A 240 -4.17 -18.70 -21.46
N ASP A 241 -2.92 -18.42 -21.09
CA ASP A 241 -2.24 -19.06 -19.96
C ASP A 241 -2.48 -18.34 -18.62
N HIS A 242 -3.17 -17.19 -18.63
CA HIS A 242 -3.38 -16.36 -17.46
C HIS A 242 -4.09 -17.10 -16.33
N ARG A 243 -5.00 -18.04 -16.66
CA ARG A 243 -5.89 -18.67 -15.66
C ARG A 243 -5.09 -19.41 -14.60
N LYS A 244 -4.18 -20.29 -15.02
CA LYS A 244 -3.34 -21.07 -14.10
C LYS A 244 -2.45 -20.16 -13.25
N ILE A 245 -1.82 -19.16 -13.87
CA ILE A 245 -0.92 -18.23 -13.18
C ILE A 245 -1.69 -17.37 -12.17
N SER A 246 -2.84 -16.84 -12.56
CA SER A 246 -3.70 -16.01 -11.70
C SER A 246 -4.25 -16.82 -10.53
N ASP A 247 -4.65 -18.07 -10.78
CA ASP A 247 -5.12 -19.00 -9.76
C ASP A 247 -4.05 -19.30 -8.71
N GLU A 248 -2.82 -19.58 -9.15
CA GLU A 248 -1.68 -19.83 -8.26
C GLU A 248 -1.31 -18.58 -7.44
N LEU A 249 -1.30 -17.39 -8.08
CA LEU A 249 -1.03 -16.13 -7.39
C LEU A 249 -2.06 -15.85 -6.28
N VAL A 250 -3.35 -16.04 -6.56
CA VAL A 250 -4.43 -15.81 -5.59
C VAL A 250 -4.43 -16.88 -4.51
N GLY A 251 -4.20 -18.15 -4.85
CA GLY A 251 -4.06 -19.24 -3.89
C GLY A 251 -2.93 -18.99 -2.89
N ASN A 252 -1.74 -18.60 -3.38
CA ASN A 252 -0.61 -18.21 -2.54
C ASN A 252 -0.92 -16.98 -1.69
N ALA A 253 -1.56 -15.96 -2.27
CA ALA A 253 -1.96 -14.76 -1.54
C ALA A 253 -2.93 -15.08 -0.39
N MET A 254 -3.92 -15.97 -0.61
CA MET A 254 -4.85 -16.42 0.42
C MET A 254 -4.14 -17.19 1.53
N ALA A 255 -3.29 -18.17 1.18
CA ALA A 255 -2.55 -18.97 2.15
C ALA A 255 -1.64 -18.09 3.04
N THR A 256 -0.86 -17.19 2.44
CA THR A 256 -0.02 -16.26 3.20
C THR A 256 -0.85 -15.25 4.00
N ALA A 257 -2.00 -14.79 3.48
CA ALA A 257 -2.87 -13.88 4.22
C ALA A 257 -3.46 -14.55 5.46
N GLU A 258 -3.81 -15.84 5.38
CA GLU A 258 -4.28 -16.61 6.53
C GLU A 258 -3.15 -16.86 7.54
N GLU A 259 -2.00 -17.36 7.08
CA GLU A 259 -0.81 -17.61 7.92
C GLU A 259 -0.37 -16.36 8.69
N CYS A 260 -0.43 -15.20 8.04
CA CYS A 260 -0.01 -13.92 8.62
C CYS A 260 -1.15 -13.13 9.29
N GLU A 261 -2.37 -13.69 9.40
CA GLU A 261 -3.56 -13.01 9.94
C GLU A 261 -3.89 -11.66 9.27
N LEU A 262 -3.64 -11.54 7.96
CA LEU A 262 -3.86 -10.35 7.15
C LEU A 262 -5.34 -10.22 6.72
N LEU A 263 -6.26 -10.10 7.68
CA LEU A 263 -7.70 -10.02 7.42
C LEU A 263 -8.07 -8.91 6.41
N SER A 264 -7.29 -7.82 6.37
CA SER A 264 -7.48 -6.74 5.40
C SER A 264 -7.25 -7.15 3.93
N LEU A 265 -6.53 -8.25 3.69
CA LEU A 265 -6.20 -8.81 2.38
C LEU A 265 -6.83 -10.19 2.14
N SER A 266 -7.33 -10.88 3.17
CA SER A 266 -8.03 -12.16 3.00
C SER A 266 -9.34 -12.02 2.23
N TRP A 267 -10.15 -10.99 2.51
CA TRP A 267 -11.44 -10.83 1.81
C TRP A 267 -11.29 -10.36 0.35
N PRO A 268 -10.38 -9.43 -0.03
CA PRO A 268 -10.17 -9.12 -1.45
C PRO A 268 -9.58 -10.30 -2.22
N ALA A 269 -8.68 -11.09 -1.61
CA ALA A 269 -8.15 -12.30 -2.24
C ALA A 269 -9.27 -13.31 -2.51
N ALA A 270 -10.17 -13.53 -1.55
CA ALA A 270 -11.32 -14.41 -1.73
C ALA A 270 -12.31 -13.89 -2.77
N LEU A 271 -12.52 -12.57 -2.88
CA LEU A 271 -13.33 -12.00 -3.97
C LEU A 271 -12.75 -12.32 -5.34
N VAL A 272 -11.45 -12.10 -5.54
CA VAL A 272 -10.79 -12.46 -6.82
C VAL A 272 -10.83 -13.96 -7.06
N ALA A 273 -10.71 -14.79 -6.02
CA ALA A 273 -10.86 -16.25 -6.15
C ALA A 273 -12.27 -16.65 -6.63
N ALA A 274 -13.32 -15.96 -6.16
CA ALA A 274 -14.69 -16.21 -6.60
C ALA A 274 -14.87 -15.95 -8.11
N ASP A 275 -14.20 -14.92 -8.64
CA ASP A 275 -14.24 -14.59 -10.07
C ASP A 275 -13.42 -15.58 -10.93
N LEU A 276 -12.26 -16.03 -10.43
CA LEU A 276 -11.39 -16.97 -11.14
C LEU A 276 -11.90 -18.42 -11.09
N ARG A 277 -12.67 -18.79 -10.05
CA ARG A 277 -13.15 -20.16 -9.80
C ARG A 277 -14.68 -20.17 -9.72
N PRO A 278 -15.41 -20.03 -10.85
CA PRO A 278 -16.86 -19.92 -10.85
C PRO A 278 -17.57 -21.14 -10.21
N GLY A 279 -16.98 -22.34 -10.28
CA GLY A 279 -17.51 -23.55 -9.64
C GLY A 279 -17.47 -23.55 -8.10
N HIS A 280 -16.69 -22.64 -7.49
CA HIS A 280 -16.55 -22.47 -6.03
C HIS A 280 -16.92 -21.05 -5.57
N ALA A 281 -17.58 -20.27 -6.43
CA ALA A 281 -17.81 -18.84 -6.17
C ALA A 281 -18.60 -18.58 -4.88
N GLU A 282 -19.62 -19.40 -4.58
CA GLU A 282 -20.43 -19.26 -3.37
C GLU A 282 -19.63 -19.49 -2.08
N GLU A 283 -18.74 -20.48 -2.07
CA GLU A 283 -17.84 -20.76 -0.94
C GLU A 283 -16.94 -19.55 -0.65
N TYR A 284 -16.34 -18.97 -1.69
CA TYR A 284 -15.51 -17.79 -1.54
C TYR A 284 -16.30 -16.56 -1.12
N ARG A 285 -17.50 -16.32 -1.68
CA ARG A 285 -18.38 -15.21 -1.26
C ARG A 285 -18.82 -15.34 0.20
N PHE A 286 -19.12 -16.57 0.65
CA PHE A 286 -19.40 -16.82 2.06
C PHE A 286 -18.20 -16.49 2.96
N ARG A 287 -16.99 -16.92 2.57
CA ARG A 287 -15.75 -16.56 3.28
C ARG A 287 -15.52 -15.05 3.31
N VAL A 288 -15.78 -14.35 2.21
CA VAL A 288 -15.73 -12.88 2.12
C VAL A 288 -16.64 -12.24 3.16
N ALA A 289 -17.90 -12.68 3.26
CA ALA A 289 -18.85 -12.16 4.25
C ALA A 289 -18.38 -12.39 5.70
N GLN A 290 -17.83 -13.56 6.02
CA GLN A 290 -17.29 -13.86 7.36
C GLN A 290 -16.11 -12.95 7.73
N VAL A 291 -15.15 -12.79 6.82
CA VAL A 291 -13.96 -11.95 7.05
C VAL A 291 -14.36 -10.48 7.17
N LEU A 292 -15.21 -9.98 6.26
CA LEU A 292 -15.73 -8.61 6.32
C LEU A 292 -16.49 -8.34 7.62
N HIS A 293 -17.31 -9.28 8.09
CA HIS A 293 -17.99 -9.15 9.38
C HIS A 293 -16.98 -8.92 10.53
N ALA A 294 -15.90 -9.71 10.59
CA ALA A 294 -14.86 -9.58 11.61
C ALA A 294 -14.09 -8.24 11.51
N VAL A 295 -13.78 -7.79 10.29
CA VAL A 295 -13.13 -6.50 10.01
C VAL A 295 -14.04 -5.34 10.43
N LEU A 296 -15.32 -5.37 10.05
CA LEU A 296 -16.29 -4.31 10.36
C LEU A 296 -16.60 -4.23 11.86
N ARG A 297 -16.67 -5.37 12.56
CA ARG A 297 -16.72 -5.41 14.03
C ARG A 297 -15.53 -4.72 14.69
N SER A 298 -14.38 -4.74 14.03
CA SER A 298 -13.13 -4.13 14.51
C SER A 298 -12.88 -2.73 13.93
N ALA A 299 -13.80 -2.18 13.13
CA ALA A 299 -13.70 -0.84 12.56
C ALA A 299 -14.29 0.22 13.49
N ASP A 300 -13.79 1.46 13.39
CA ASP A 300 -14.38 2.60 14.10
C ASP A 300 -15.73 3.03 13.47
N PRO A 301 -16.53 3.88 14.14
CA PRO A 301 -17.84 4.29 13.64
C PRO A 301 -17.82 4.92 12.24
N CYS A 302 -16.77 5.67 11.89
CA CYS A 302 -16.64 6.24 10.55
C CYS A 302 -16.35 5.14 9.52
N GLY A 303 -15.47 4.18 9.85
CA GLY A 303 -15.18 3.00 9.02
C GLY A 303 -16.43 2.17 8.70
N ARG A 304 -17.27 1.89 9.71
CA ARG A 304 -18.51 1.12 9.48
C ARG A 304 -19.51 1.86 8.59
N ARG A 305 -19.64 3.18 8.79
CA ARG A 305 -20.54 4.02 7.98
C ARG A 305 -20.12 4.02 6.51
N VAL A 306 -18.84 4.27 6.22
CA VAL A 306 -18.37 4.29 4.83
C VAL A 306 -18.48 2.92 4.16
N ALA A 307 -18.29 1.83 4.90
CA ALA A 307 -18.48 0.49 4.37
C ALA A 307 -19.95 0.23 3.98
N GLY A 308 -20.90 0.63 4.83
CA GLY A 308 -22.32 0.45 4.55
C GLY A 308 -22.86 1.30 3.40
N GLU A 309 -22.20 2.41 3.07
CA GLU A 309 -22.53 3.29 1.95
C GLU A 309 -21.74 2.94 0.66
N SER A 310 -20.80 2.00 0.73
CA SER A 310 -19.87 1.72 -0.35
C SER A 310 -20.46 0.74 -1.37
N PRO A 311 -20.43 1.05 -2.69
CA PRO A 311 -20.77 0.09 -3.72
C PRO A 311 -19.71 -1.00 -3.91
N TRP A 312 -18.52 -0.81 -3.34
CA TRP A 312 -17.35 -1.70 -3.49
C TRP A 312 -17.22 -2.74 -2.40
N VAL A 313 -18.00 -2.63 -1.32
CA VAL A 313 -17.95 -3.56 -0.20
C VAL A 313 -19.20 -4.45 -0.26
N PRO A 314 -19.06 -5.77 -0.41
CA PRO A 314 -20.19 -6.69 -0.42
C PRO A 314 -21.06 -6.53 0.83
N VAL A 315 -22.37 -6.47 0.62
CA VAL A 315 -23.35 -6.46 1.71
C VAL A 315 -23.50 -7.88 2.24
N PRO A 316 -23.52 -8.11 3.57
CA PRO A 316 -23.81 -9.43 4.10
C PRO A 316 -25.19 -9.92 3.61
N GLY A 317 -25.21 -10.99 2.82
CA GLY A 317 -26.44 -11.63 2.31
C GLY A 317 -26.88 -11.24 0.88
N GLY A 318 -26.03 -10.57 0.11
CA GLY A 318 -26.25 -10.28 -1.32
C GLY A 318 -25.36 -11.10 -2.25
#